data_AF-A0A1H1JX01-F1
#
_entry.id   AF-A0A1H1JX01-F1
#
_cell.length_a   1.000
_cell.length_b   1.000
_cell.length_c   1.000
_cell.angle_alpha   90.00
_cell.angle_beta   90.00
_cell.angle_gamma   90.00
#
_symmetry.space_group_name_H-M   'P 1'
#
loop_
_entity.id
_entity.type
_entity.pdbx_description
1 polymer ?
#
loop_
_entity_poly.entity_id
_entity_poly.type
_entity_poly.pdbx_seq_one_letter_code
_entity_poly.pdbx_strand_id
1 'polypeptide(L)'
;MLFAGEMLKSEVENVPFWFQRHFPLDYRTEITKETRLFQYAVQQPSALPAALASPSWDALVHRCKDWHLLSFESAQLVIRILFLLGFYGHAIDLLQRDARVHHAAPGWSSLMVAAAKVKIYRSGFLSDGEMSDVVESLNKCVIEKGASLRTRLSAHQHLFLIYLTDFKDLQSATRHITAVEQMLIELDGEMSTFERSVRVSSWYRAAAMIPFAKRDHSDTRAYMASSESIATGLQPTNEFERLIKQDLLYSIYESSMKAALGSGEIAKARELATQQTKRFPFDVAAYFELGEVCVEDGDTRAAASAFHRAAMFGPPGTAHAYFMSAQCYRDQNLPTHALRCLDACLRVDELAISASDELEELADEAFPFLRECGKNMSGLIPDRSTTTNLEGAI
;
A
#
# COMPACT_ATOMS: atom_id res chain seq x y z
N MET A 1 -3.01 10.64 6.06
CA MET A 1 -2.77 12.08 6.34
C MET A 1 -2.93 12.43 7.82
N LEU A 2 -4.06 12.13 8.48
CA LEU A 2 -4.24 12.40 9.92
C LEU A 2 -3.09 11.89 10.79
N PHE A 3 -2.61 10.66 10.52
CA PHE A 3 -1.44 10.06 11.16
C PHE A 3 -0.17 10.92 11.09
N ALA A 4 0.18 11.41 9.91
CA ALA A 4 1.35 12.26 9.73
C ALA A 4 1.23 13.56 10.55
N GLY A 5 0.01 14.13 10.61
CA GLY A 5 -0.28 15.29 11.44
C GLY A 5 -0.06 15.02 12.93
N GLU A 6 -0.60 13.92 13.45
CA GLU A 6 -0.41 13.55 14.86
C GLU A 6 1.06 13.20 15.18
N MET A 7 1.78 12.54 14.27
CA MET A 7 3.22 12.28 14.42
C MET A 7 4.05 13.58 14.48
N LEU A 8 3.65 14.61 13.74
CA LEU A 8 4.32 15.91 13.77
C LEU A 8 4.02 16.68 15.06
N LYS A 9 2.83 16.48 15.64
CA LYS A 9 2.41 17.13 16.89
C LYS A 9 2.95 16.46 18.14
N SER A 10 3.11 15.14 18.12
CA SER A 10 3.27 14.37 19.36
C SER A 10 4.61 14.58 20.06
N GLU A 11 5.57 15.29 19.46
CA GLU A 11 6.98 15.37 19.91
C GLU A 11 7.62 13.98 20.19
N VAL A 12 6.94 12.88 19.83
CA VAL A 12 7.42 11.53 20.04
C VAL A 12 8.47 11.26 18.97
N GLU A 13 9.72 11.59 19.28
CA GLU A 13 10.86 11.34 18.40
C GLU A 13 11.07 9.83 18.17
N ASN A 14 10.65 9.00 19.13
CA ASN A 14 10.76 7.55 19.05
C ASN A 14 9.40 6.90 18.83
N VAL A 15 8.86 7.03 17.62
CA VAL A 15 7.78 6.16 17.18
C VAL A 15 8.38 4.78 16.93
N PRO A 16 7.98 3.70 17.63
CA PRO A 16 8.65 2.43 17.46
C PRO A 16 8.11 1.61 16.28
N PHE A 17 7.02 2.06 15.64
CA PHE A 17 6.33 1.33 14.60
C PHE A 17 6.46 1.99 13.23
N TRP A 18 6.52 1.15 12.22
CA TRP A 18 6.13 1.55 10.89
C TRP A 18 4.66 1.24 10.68
N PHE A 19 3.96 2.16 10.02
CA PHE A 19 2.66 1.84 9.47
C PHE A 19 2.79 0.76 8.40
N GLN A 20 1.78 -0.09 8.36
CA GLN A 20 1.72 -1.24 7.48
C GLN A 20 1.05 -0.84 6.16
N ARG A 21 0.09 0.09 6.21
CA ARG A 21 -0.49 0.71 5.02
C ARG A 21 0.48 1.69 4.37
N HIS A 22 0.51 1.63 3.06
CA HIS A 22 1.30 2.48 2.19
C HIS A 22 0.45 2.84 0.97
N PHE A 23 0.69 4.00 0.40
CA PHE A 23 0.03 4.40 -0.84
C PHE A 23 0.86 3.93 -2.04
N PRO A 24 0.24 3.58 -3.17
CA PRO A 24 1.02 3.29 -4.37
C PRO A 24 1.80 4.54 -4.83
N LEU A 25 2.82 4.32 -5.67
CA LEU A 25 3.76 5.37 -6.11
C LEU A 25 3.03 6.55 -6.78
N ASP A 26 2.02 6.24 -7.58
CA ASP A 26 1.21 7.17 -8.37
C ASP A 26 0.09 7.84 -7.58
N TYR A 27 -0.18 7.43 -6.33
CA TYR A 27 -1.29 7.95 -5.53
C TYR A 27 -1.39 9.49 -5.52
N ARG A 28 -0.25 10.19 -5.40
CA ARG A 28 -0.23 11.67 -5.41
C ARG A 28 -0.62 12.25 -6.77
N THR A 29 -0.25 11.58 -7.85
CA THR A 29 -0.65 11.95 -9.21
C THR A 29 -2.12 11.65 -9.43
N GLU A 30 -2.59 10.47 -9.02
CA GLU A 30 -3.99 10.05 -9.13
C GLU A 30 -4.92 11.01 -8.35
N ILE A 31 -4.63 11.26 -7.08
CA ILE A 31 -5.48 12.14 -6.25
C ILE A 31 -5.58 13.54 -6.83
N THR A 32 -4.51 14.08 -7.41
CA THR A 32 -4.53 15.43 -7.98
C THR A 32 -5.22 15.48 -9.33
N LYS A 33 -5.06 14.43 -10.16
CA LYS A 33 -5.79 14.27 -11.42
C LYS A 33 -7.30 14.18 -11.18
N GLU A 34 -7.73 13.31 -10.26
CA GLU A 34 -9.14 13.04 -10.01
C GLU A 34 -9.85 14.16 -9.24
N THR A 35 -9.21 14.73 -8.21
CA THR A 35 -9.81 15.84 -7.44
C THR A 35 -9.66 17.20 -8.13
N ARG A 36 -8.83 17.30 -9.17
CA ARG A 36 -8.43 18.54 -9.85
C ARG A 36 -7.77 19.56 -8.91
N LEU A 37 -7.29 19.12 -7.75
CA LEU A 37 -6.57 19.95 -6.79
C LEU A 37 -5.08 20.04 -7.16
N PHE A 38 -4.79 20.50 -8.38
CA PHE A 38 -3.44 20.52 -8.97
C PHE A 38 -2.41 21.32 -8.15
N GLN A 39 -2.87 22.29 -7.36
CA GLN A 39 -2.04 23.02 -6.38
C GLN A 39 -1.40 22.13 -5.29
N TYR A 40 -1.91 20.92 -5.06
CA TYR A 40 -1.31 19.92 -4.15
C TYR A 40 -0.41 18.90 -4.88
N ALA A 41 -0.30 18.97 -6.21
CA ALA A 41 0.52 18.10 -7.06
C ALA A 41 2.01 18.44 -7.00
N VAL A 42 2.54 18.47 -5.77
CA VAL A 42 3.94 18.78 -5.50
C VAL A 42 4.74 17.50 -5.31
N GLN A 43 5.96 17.49 -5.86
CA GLN A 43 6.92 16.38 -5.74
C GLN A 43 7.76 16.46 -4.46
N GLN A 44 7.79 17.63 -3.82
CA GLN A 44 8.50 17.88 -2.58
C GLN A 44 7.63 18.72 -1.64
N PRO A 45 7.71 18.53 -0.31
CA PRO A 45 6.88 19.27 0.63
C PRO A 45 7.02 20.80 0.51
N SER A 46 8.24 21.29 0.27
CA SER A 46 8.56 22.73 0.17
C SER A 46 7.96 23.44 -1.03
N ALA A 47 7.47 22.70 -2.04
CA ALA A 47 6.86 23.27 -3.23
C ALA A 47 5.37 23.56 -3.05
N LEU A 48 4.75 23.18 -1.92
CA LEU A 48 3.35 23.51 -1.64
C LEU A 48 3.20 25.03 -1.42
N PRO A 49 2.25 25.70 -2.09
CA PRO A 49 2.00 27.12 -1.86
C PRO A 49 1.75 27.42 -0.38
N ALA A 50 2.38 28.47 0.15
CA ALA A 50 2.28 28.84 1.57
C ALA A 50 0.84 29.04 2.06
N ALA A 51 -0.06 29.53 1.19
CA ALA A 51 -1.48 29.69 1.51
C ALA A 51 -2.23 28.36 1.75
N LEU A 52 -1.66 27.23 1.34
CA LEU A 52 -2.21 25.87 1.51
C LEU A 52 -1.46 25.06 2.56
N ALA A 53 -0.29 25.54 3.01
CA ALA A 53 0.51 24.88 4.03
C ALA A 53 -0.13 25.07 5.40
N SER A 54 -0.32 23.97 6.12
CA SER A 54 -0.70 24.02 7.53
C SER A 54 0.54 24.19 8.41
N PRO A 55 0.40 24.62 9.68
CA PRO A 55 1.54 24.70 10.59
C PRO A 55 2.34 23.40 10.73
N SER A 56 1.66 22.24 10.72
CA SER A 56 2.33 20.94 10.72
C SER A 56 3.10 20.69 9.42
N TRP A 57 2.56 21.12 8.27
CA TRP A 57 3.26 21.03 6.99
C TRP A 57 4.52 21.89 6.98
N ASP A 58 4.42 23.13 7.47
CA ASP A 58 5.58 24.01 7.62
C ASP A 58 6.65 23.38 8.52
N ALA A 59 6.27 22.76 9.63
CA ALA A 59 7.20 22.06 10.50
C ALA A 59 7.92 20.91 9.77
N LEU A 60 7.22 20.13 8.94
CA LEU A 60 7.83 19.10 8.10
C LEU A 60 8.82 19.72 7.10
N VAL A 61 8.44 20.80 6.41
CA VAL A 61 9.30 21.51 5.45
C VAL A 61 10.59 22.01 6.12
N HIS A 62 10.48 22.61 7.32
CA HIS A 62 11.64 23.06 8.08
C HIS A 62 12.55 21.89 8.47
N ARG A 63 12.00 20.78 8.97
CA ARG A 63 12.79 19.58 9.28
C ARG A 63 13.48 18.98 8.05
N CYS A 64 12.84 18.99 6.88
CA CYS A 64 13.48 18.56 5.64
C CYS A 64 14.62 19.49 5.21
N LYS A 65 14.46 20.81 5.41
CA LYS A 65 15.51 21.80 5.12
C LYS A 65 16.70 21.66 6.07
N ASP A 66 16.41 21.48 7.35
CA ASP A 66 17.40 21.37 8.43
C ASP A 66 17.82 19.91 8.68
N TRP A 67 17.66 19.04 7.67
CA TRP A 67 17.87 17.59 7.75
C TRP A 67 19.20 17.18 8.40
N HIS A 68 20.27 17.88 8.04
CA HIS A 68 21.63 17.62 8.54
C HIS A 68 21.80 17.94 10.03
N LEU A 69 20.90 18.72 10.63
CA LEU A 69 20.90 19.08 12.05
C LEU A 69 20.03 18.13 12.90
N LEU A 70 19.21 17.29 12.26
CA LEU A 70 18.32 16.38 12.99
C LEU A 70 19.10 15.26 13.69
N SER A 71 18.59 14.74 14.81
CA SER A 71 19.04 13.45 15.34
C SER A 71 18.68 12.30 14.38
N PHE A 72 19.25 11.10 14.57
CA PHE A 72 18.91 9.94 13.75
C PHE A 72 17.42 9.56 13.90
N GLU A 73 16.89 9.68 15.12
CA GLU A 73 15.50 9.42 15.47
C GLU A 73 14.57 10.42 14.76
N SER A 74 14.88 11.71 14.84
CA SER A 74 14.13 12.76 14.14
C SER A 74 14.19 12.61 12.62
N ALA A 75 15.37 12.29 12.07
CA ALA A 75 15.54 12.00 10.66
C ALA A 75 14.69 10.80 10.23
N GLN A 76 14.69 9.72 11.02
CA GLN A 76 13.87 8.54 10.75
C GLN A 76 12.37 8.85 10.79
N LEU A 77 11.93 9.67 11.74
CA LEU A 77 10.55 10.15 11.84
C LEU A 77 10.13 10.94 10.59
N VAL A 78 10.98 11.85 10.12
CA VAL A 78 10.74 12.61 8.87
C VAL A 78 10.60 11.67 7.68
N ILE A 79 11.48 10.67 7.52
CA ILE A 79 11.38 9.70 6.43
C ILE A 79 10.08 8.90 6.49
N ARG A 80 9.64 8.50 7.68
CA ARG A 80 8.35 7.81 7.86
C ARG A 80 7.16 8.68 7.45
N ILE A 81 7.19 9.96 7.81
CA ILE A 81 6.15 10.91 7.42
C ILE A 81 6.15 11.13 5.90
N LEU A 82 7.32 11.32 5.29
CA LEU A 82 7.44 11.45 3.84
C LEU A 82 6.93 10.19 3.12
N PHE A 83 7.29 9.01 3.62
CA PHE A 83 6.80 7.72 3.13
C PHE A 83 5.26 7.64 3.18
N LEU A 84 4.66 7.97 4.33
CA LEU A 84 3.20 7.98 4.51
C LEU A 84 2.46 8.97 3.61
N LEU A 85 3.14 10.06 3.21
CA LEU A 85 2.57 11.10 2.36
C LEU A 85 2.85 10.87 0.87
N GLY A 86 3.50 9.74 0.52
CA GLY A 86 3.84 9.37 -0.86
C GLY A 86 5.02 10.15 -1.45
N PHE A 87 5.86 10.79 -0.62
CA PHE A 87 7.05 11.53 -1.06
C PHE A 87 8.29 10.64 -1.16
N TYR A 88 8.17 9.50 -1.84
CA TYR A 88 9.24 8.49 -1.91
C TYR A 88 10.53 9.03 -2.54
N GLY A 89 10.43 9.78 -3.64
CA GLY A 89 11.58 10.40 -4.30
C GLY A 89 12.33 11.36 -3.38
N HIS A 90 11.61 12.27 -2.73
CA HIS A 90 12.21 13.24 -1.81
C HIS A 90 12.85 12.57 -0.57
N ALA A 91 12.23 11.51 -0.04
CA ALA A 91 12.82 10.74 1.06
C ALA A 91 14.15 10.09 0.65
N ILE A 92 14.25 9.53 -0.57
CA ILE A 92 15.49 8.97 -1.11
C ILE A 92 16.54 10.06 -1.31
N ASP A 93 16.16 11.21 -1.86
CA ASP A 93 17.09 12.33 -2.08
C ASP A 93 17.73 12.79 -0.76
N LEU A 94 16.94 12.89 0.33
CA LEU A 94 17.44 13.24 1.66
C LEU A 94 18.43 12.19 2.18
N LEU A 95 18.08 10.90 2.08
CA LEU A 95 18.92 9.80 2.53
C LEU A 95 20.23 9.68 1.75
N GLN A 96 20.21 9.93 0.44
CA GLN A 96 21.41 9.87 -0.41
C GLN A 96 22.40 11.00 -0.12
N ARG A 97 21.88 12.20 0.20
CA ARG A 97 22.70 13.38 0.54
C ARG A 97 23.24 13.35 1.97
N ASP A 98 22.75 12.44 2.81
CA ASP A 98 23.15 12.36 4.20
C ASP A 98 24.51 11.68 4.35
N ALA A 99 25.56 12.48 4.58
CA ALA A 99 26.91 11.98 4.82
C ALA A 99 26.97 10.97 6.00
N ARG A 100 26.07 11.06 6.99
CA ARG A 100 26.07 10.17 8.15
C ARG A 100 25.71 8.73 7.80
N VAL A 101 24.89 8.54 6.77
CA VAL A 101 24.53 7.21 6.26
C VAL A 101 25.76 6.49 5.69
N HIS A 102 26.74 7.23 5.20
CA HIS A 102 27.96 6.67 4.59
C HIS A 102 29.09 6.38 5.60
N HIS A 103 29.03 6.95 6.81
CA HIS A 103 30.12 6.88 7.80
C HIS A 103 29.90 5.89 8.95
N ALA A 104 28.88 5.03 8.89
CA ALA A 104 28.57 4.03 9.92
C ALA A 104 28.49 4.62 11.36
N ALA A 105 28.01 5.85 11.50
CA ALA A 105 27.89 6.52 12.80
C ALA A 105 26.76 5.89 13.64
N PRO A 106 26.87 5.79 14.97
CA PRO A 106 25.84 5.16 15.82
C PRO A 106 24.43 5.63 15.48
N GLY A 107 23.52 4.71 15.16
CA GLY A 107 22.15 5.01 14.73
C GLY A 107 21.91 4.98 13.21
N TRP A 108 22.95 5.00 12.37
CA TRP A 108 22.84 4.95 10.90
C TRP A 108 22.05 3.75 10.37
N SER A 109 22.15 2.58 11.02
CA SER A 109 21.43 1.37 10.62
C SER A 109 19.91 1.54 10.71
N SER A 110 19.40 2.40 11.60
CA SER A 110 17.96 2.72 11.64
C SER A 110 17.49 3.50 10.41
N LEU A 111 18.35 4.38 9.88
CA LEU A 111 18.11 5.10 8.62
C LEU A 111 18.28 4.19 7.40
N MET A 112 19.21 3.23 7.43
CA MET A 112 19.32 2.23 6.38
C MET A 112 18.06 1.38 6.24
N VAL A 113 17.50 0.90 7.36
CA VAL A 113 16.24 0.14 7.34
C VAL A 113 15.12 1.00 6.75
N ALA A 114 15.07 2.28 7.11
CA ALA A 114 14.13 3.24 6.51
C ALA A 114 14.34 3.39 4.99
N ALA A 115 15.59 3.54 4.55
CA ALA A 115 15.98 3.66 3.15
C ALA A 115 15.59 2.41 2.34
N ALA A 116 15.90 1.23 2.88
CA ALA A 116 15.53 -0.06 2.29
C ALA A 116 14.01 -0.13 2.10
N LYS A 117 13.23 0.23 3.14
CA LYS A 117 11.77 0.27 3.05
C LYS A 117 11.29 1.23 1.96
N VAL A 118 11.78 2.47 1.94
CA VAL A 118 11.38 3.45 0.90
C VAL A 118 11.70 2.94 -0.51
N LYS A 119 12.86 2.30 -0.71
CA LYS A 119 13.24 1.71 -2.01
C LYS A 119 12.28 0.62 -2.45
N ILE A 120 11.97 -0.35 -1.57
CA ILE A 120 11.04 -1.45 -1.87
C ILE A 120 9.70 -0.93 -2.37
N TYR A 121 9.15 0.12 -1.74
CA TYR A 121 7.84 0.65 -2.11
C TYR A 121 7.86 1.67 -3.25
N ARG A 122 9.01 2.31 -3.52
CA ARG A 122 9.11 3.28 -4.62
C ARG A 122 9.02 2.59 -5.98
N SER A 123 9.70 1.47 -6.16
CA SER A 123 9.93 0.95 -7.52
C SER A 123 8.72 0.21 -8.09
N GLY A 124 7.78 -0.26 -7.26
CA GLY A 124 6.71 -1.20 -7.66
C GLY A 124 7.28 -2.58 -8.04
N PHE A 125 8.36 -2.59 -8.81
CA PHE A 125 9.24 -3.69 -9.16
C PHE A 125 10.69 -3.18 -9.07
N LEU A 126 11.46 -3.62 -8.07
CA LEU A 126 12.90 -3.35 -8.06
C LEU A 126 13.56 -4.15 -9.18
N SER A 127 14.55 -3.55 -9.86
CA SER A 127 15.48 -4.36 -10.66
C SER A 127 16.24 -5.33 -9.76
N ASP A 128 16.71 -6.45 -10.31
CA ASP A 128 17.48 -7.46 -9.56
C ASP A 128 18.68 -6.84 -8.81
N GLY A 129 19.34 -5.85 -9.42
CA GLY A 129 20.44 -5.11 -8.81
C GLY A 129 19.99 -4.28 -7.60
N GLU A 130 18.90 -3.52 -7.72
CA GLU A 130 18.39 -2.72 -6.61
C GLU A 130 17.88 -3.58 -5.45
N MET A 131 17.26 -4.72 -5.75
CA MET A 131 16.84 -5.67 -4.73
C MET A 131 18.05 -6.27 -3.99
N SER A 132 19.12 -6.61 -4.72
CA SER A 132 20.37 -7.08 -4.12
C SER A 132 20.96 -6.05 -3.15
N ASP A 133 21.02 -4.78 -3.55
CA ASP A 133 21.51 -3.68 -2.71
C ASP A 133 20.68 -3.50 -1.43
N VAL A 134 19.35 -3.64 -1.53
CA VAL A 134 18.43 -3.58 -0.39
C VAL A 134 18.70 -4.73 0.58
N VAL A 135 18.84 -5.95 0.08
CA VAL A 135 19.10 -7.15 0.89
C VAL A 135 20.47 -7.07 1.56
N GLU A 136 21.51 -6.63 0.84
CA GLU A 136 22.84 -6.41 1.40
C GLU A 136 22.80 -5.38 2.54
N SER A 137 22.10 -4.27 2.31
CA SER A 137 21.93 -3.18 3.29
C SER A 137 21.25 -3.66 4.57
N LEU A 138 20.18 -4.45 4.45
CA LEU A 138 19.48 -5.02 5.60
C LEU A 138 20.31 -6.08 6.33
N ASN A 139 21.04 -6.93 5.60
CA ASN A 139 21.94 -7.91 6.21
C ASN A 139 23.08 -7.24 7.01
N LYS A 140 23.63 -6.12 6.53
CA LYS A 140 24.59 -5.30 7.29
C LYS A 140 23.98 -4.85 8.63
N CYS A 141 22.74 -4.36 8.62
CA CYS A 141 22.05 -3.95 9.84
C CYS A 141 21.88 -5.10 10.84
N VAL A 142 21.63 -6.32 10.36
CA VAL A 142 21.45 -7.52 11.21
C VAL A 142 22.74 -7.90 11.95
N ILE A 143 23.89 -7.86 11.26
CA ILE A 143 25.17 -8.34 11.80
C ILE A 143 25.99 -7.26 12.53
N GLU A 144 25.61 -5.99 12.38
CA GLU A 144 26.34 -4.88 12.95
C GLU A 144 26.25 -4.88 14.49
N LYS A 145 27.40 -4.93 15.17
CA LYS A 145 27.48 -4.93 16.65
C LYS A 145 26.90 -3.66 17.29
N GLY A 146 26.94 -2.53 16.59
CA GLY A 146 26.42 -1.24 17.06
C GLY A 146 24.92 -1.03 16.81
N ALA A 147 24.27 -1.91 16.04
CA ALA A 147 22.85 -1.77 15.74
C ALA A 147 22.00 -2.13 16.97
N SER A 148 21.08 -1.23 17.33
CA SER A 148 20.12 -1.50 18.40
C SER A 148 19.32 -2.77 18.11
N LEU A 149 18.85 -3.45 19.16
CA LEU A 149 18.04 -4.65 19.02
C LEU A 149 16.74 -4.36 18.22
N ARG A 150 16.14 -3.18 18.39
CA ARG A 150 14.98 -2.71 17.61
C ARG A 150 15.29 -2.54 16.13
N THR A 151 16.49 -2.04 15.79
CA THR A 151 16.95 -1.92 14.40
C THR A 151 17.13 -3.30 13.77
N ARG A 152 17.82 -4.21 14.46
CA ARG A 152 18.03 -5.59 13.99
C ARG A 152 16.71 -6.32 13.80
N LEU A 153 15.78 -6.20 14.75
CA LEU A 153 14.42 -6.76 14.63
C LEU A 153 13.71 -6.25 13.37
N SER A 154 13.75 -4.94 13.11
CA SER A 154 13.12 -4.35 11.93
C SER A 154 13.78 -4.84 10.64
N ALA A 155 15.11 -4.98 10.62
CA ALA A 155 15.83 -5.52 9.47
C ALA A 155 15.47 -6.98 9.19
N HIS A 156 15.38 -7.83 10.23
CA HIS A 156 14.92 -9.21 10.09
C HIS A 156 13.48 -9.30 9.58
N GLN A 157 12.57 -8.43 10.04
CA GLN A 157 11.19 -8.40 9.54
C GLN A 157 11.12 -8.09 8.03
N HIS A 158 11.94 -7.16 7.54
CA HIS A 158 12.01 -6.84 6.11
C HIS A 158 12.65 -7.97 5.30
N LEU A 159 13.76 -8.54 5.78
CA LEU A 159 14.39 -9.69 5.12
C LEU A 159 13.45 -10.89 5.05
N PHE A 160 12.70 -11.17 6.12
CA PHE A 160 11.67 -12.21 6.11
C PHE A 160 10.68 -12.00 4.95
N LEU A 161 10.14 -10.79 4.80
CA LEU A 161 9.17 -10.50 3.76
C LEU A 161 9.79 -10.70 2.37
N ILE A 162 10.94 -10.08 2.11
CA ILE A 162 11.64 -10.18 0.80
C ILE A 162 11.96 -11.63 0.44
N TYR A 163 12.53 -12.41 1.36
CA TYR A 163 12.84 -13.82 1.09
C TYR A 163 11.58 -14.63 0.80
N LEU A 164 10.47 -14.34 1.47
CA LEU A 164 9.23 -15.07 1.27
C LEU A 164 8.49 -14.66 -0.02
N THR A 165 8.41 -13.36 -0.31
CA THR A 165 7.59 -12.82 -1.41
C THR A 165 8.34 -12.73 -2.72
N ASP A 166 9.58 -12.28 -2.70
CA ASP A 166 10.34 -11.95 -3.91
C ASP A 166 11.22 -13.14 -4.32
N PHE A 167 11.97 -13.71 -3.36
CA PHE A 167 12.86 -14.85 -3.65
C PHE A 167 12.20 -16.22 -3.50
N LYS A 168 11.01 -16.29 -2.90
CA LYS A 168 10.30 -17.56 -2.58
C LYS A 168 11.18 -18.57 -1.81
N ASP A 169 12.15 -18.08 -1.04
CA ASP A 169 13.06 -18.88 -0.21
C ASP A 169 12.47 -19.02 1.20
N LEU A 170 11.69 -20.10 1.37
CA LEU A 170 11.02 -20.41 2.63
C LEU A 170 12.00 -20.70 3.77
N GLN A 171 13.19 -21.23 3.48
CA GLN A 171 14.19 -21.54 4.50
C GLN A 171 14.78 -20.26 5.09
N SER A 172 15.19 -19.32 4.24
CA SER A 172 15.68 -18.01 4.69
C SER A 172 14.59 -17.21 5.38
N ALA A 173 13.36 -17.19 4.84
CA ALA A 173 12.22 -16.56 5.50
C ALA A 173 12.01 -17.13 6.92
N THR A 174 12.01 -18.46 7.07
CA THR A 174 11.87 -19.12 8.39
C THR A 174 12.98 -18.70 9.36
N ARG A 175 14.24 -18.67 8.92
CA ARG A 175 15.36 -18.22 9.76
C ARG A 175 15.15 -16.78 10.27
N HIS A 176 14.72 -15.86 9.39
CA HIS A 176 14.52 -14.48 9.79
C HIS A 176 13.32 -14.31 10.73
N ILE A 177 12.19 -14.99 10.51
CA ILE A 177 11.02 -14.85 11.41
C ILE A 177 11.24 -15.47 12.78
N THR A 178 12.02 -16.56 12.89
CA THR A 178 12.46 -17.13 14.17
C THR A 178 13.40 -16.17 14.90
N ALA A 179 14.31 -15.49 14.19
CA ALA A 179 15.15 -14.47 14.80
C ALA A 179 14.31 -13.29 15.35
N VAL A 180 13.25 -12.88 14.64
CA VAL A 180 12.32 -11.85 15.14
C VAL A 180 11.66 -12.29 16.45
N GLU A 181 11.20 -13.54 16.55
CA GLU A 181 10.59 -14.08 17.77
C GLU A 181 11.55 -14.00 18.97
N GLN A 182 12.79 -14.46 18.78
CA GLN A 182 13.82 -14.42 19.83
C GLN A 182 14.11 -12.97 20.28
N MET A 183 14.21 -12.03 19.34
CA MET A 183 14.43 -10.61 19.66
C MET A 183 13.22 -9.98 20.38
N LEU A 184 11.99 -10.41 20.11
CA LEU A 184 10.80 -9.94 20.84
C LEU A 184 10.83 -10.38 22.30
N ILE A 185 11.35 -11.58 22.59
CA ILE A 185 11.56 -12.07 23.96
C ILE A 185 12.62 -11.23 24.67
N GLU A 186 13.73 -10.94 23.99
CA GLU A 186 14.83 -10.12 24.55
C GLU A 186 14.38 -8.67 24.83
N LEU A 187 13.49 -8.11 24.01
CA LEU A 187 12.96 -6.75 24.18
C LEU A 187 11.82 -6.63 25.22
N ASP A 188 11.38 -7.72 25.85
CA ASP A 188 10.18 -7.72 26.69
C ASP A 188 10.22 -6.66 27.81
N GLY A 189 11.38 -6.45 28.43
CA GLY A 189 11.58 -5.45 29.48
C GLY A 189 11.81 -4.01 29.00
N GLU A 190 12.05 -3.79 27.70
CA GLU A 190 12.37 -2.48 27.12
C GLU A 190 11.17 -1.80 26.43
N MET A 191 10.06 -2.52 26.29
CA MET A 191 8.88 -2.05 25.58
C MET A 191 7.71 -1.77 26.53
N SER A 192 6.90 -0.77 26.19
CA SER A 192 5.60 -0.64 26.86
C SER A 192 4.73 -1.86 26.54
N THR A 193 3.75 -2.17 27.40
CA THR A 193 2.79 -3.25 27.16
C THR A 193 2.08 -3.09 25.81
N PHE A 194 1.69 -1.85 25.47
CA PHE A 194 1.08 -1.55 24.17
C PHE A 194 2.04 -1.86 23.01
N GLU A 195 3.30 -1.41 23.09
CA GLU A 195 4.28 -1.68 22.04
C GLU A 195 4.55 -3.16 21.83
N ARG A 196 4.77 -3.88 22.92
CA ARG A 196 4.99 -5.32 22.88
C ARG A 196 3.82 -6.02 22.19
N SER A 197 2.58 -5.73 22.59
CA SER A 197 1.39 -6.34 22.01
C SER A 197 1.24 -6.04 20.52
N VAL A 198 1.52 -4.81 20.07
CA VAL A 198 1.50 -4.46 18.63
C VAL A 198 2.53 -5.29 17.86
N ARG A 199 3.75 -5.43 18.37
CA ARG A 199 4.80 -6.19 17.70
C ARG A 199 4.54 -7.69 17.68
N VAL A 200 4.10 -8.26 18.80
CA VAL A 200 3.76 -9.69 18.90
C VAL A 200 2.58 -10.01 17.96
N SER A 201 1.53 -9.19 17.94
CA SER A 201 0.42 -9.35 16.99
C SER A 201 0.89 -9.27 15.54
N SER A 202 1.74 -8.30 15.19
CA SER A 202 2.33 -8.19 13.85
C SER A 202 3.22 -9.39 13.50
N TRP A 203 3.96 -9.94 14.47
CA TRP A 203 4.76 -11.14 14.28
C TRP A 203 3.89 -12.37 14.01
N TYR A 204 2.83 -12.61 14.78
CA TYR A 204 1.90 -13.71 14.51
C TYR A 204 1.32 -13.63 13.09
N ARG A 205 0.94 -12.42 12.64
CA ARG A 205 0.44 -12.17 11.28
C ARG A 205 1.49 -12.53 10.21
N ALA A 206 2.73 -12.09 10.40
CA ALA A 206 3.84 -12.39 9.50
C ALA A 206 4.16 -13.90 9.50
N ALA A 207 4.26 -14.52 10.68
CA ALA A 207 4.54 -15.94 10.85
C ALA A 207 3.48 -16.83 10.20
N ALA A 208 2.21 -16.40 10.14
CA ALA A 208 1.13 -17.10 9.44
C ALA A 208 1.40 -17.30 7.94
N MET A 209 2.25 -16.48 7.31
CA MET A 209 2.58 -16.62 5.89
C MET A 209 3.43 -17.88 5.60
N ILE A 210 4.16 -18.41 6.59
CA ILE A 210 4.95 -19.64 6.45
C ILE A 210 4.04 -20.88 6.26
N PRO A 211 3.09 -21.21 7.18
CA PRO A 211 2.16 -22.31 6.96
C PRO A 211 1.26 -22.05 5.75
N PHE A 212 0.87 -20.80 5.48
CA PHE A 212 0.09 -20.47 4.28
C PHE A 212 0.82 -20.86 2.99
N ALA A 213 2.12 -20.53 2.87
CA ALA A 213 2.94 -20.94 1.74
C ALA A 213 3.07 -22.47 1.61
N LYS A 214 2.96 -23.20 2.72
CA LYS A 214 2.94 -24.68 2.76
C LYS A 214 1.54 -25.27 2.55
N ARG A 215 0.50 -24.43 2.36
CA ARG A 215 -0.92 -24.83 2.33
C ARG A 215 -1.41 -25.52 3.61
N ASP A 216 -0.79 -25.19 4.74
CA ASP A 216 -1.26 -25.59 6.06
C ASP A 216 -2.26 -24.54 6.59
N HIS A 217 -3.52 -24.72 6.19
CA HIS A 217 -4.61 -23.83 6.55
C HIS A 217 -4.92 -23.86 8.06
N SER A 218 -4.65 -24.98 8.75
CA SER A 218 -4.91 -25.09 10.19
C SER A 218 -3.97 -24.19 10.97
N ASP A 219 -2.67 -24.33 10.75
CA ASP A 219 -1.67 -23.49 11.42
C ASP A 219 -1.82 -22.03 11.03
N THR A 220 -2.07 -21.74 9.75
CA THR A 220 -2.34 -20.37 9.29
C THR A 220 -3.46 -19.72 10.11
N ARG A 221 -4.59 -20.42 10.30
CA ARG A 221 -5.71 -19.93 11.12
C ARG A 221 -5.32 -19.71 12.58
N ALA A 222 -4.54 -20.63 13.17
CA ALA A 222 -4.11 -20.50 14.56
C ALA A 222 -3.22 -19.26 14.78
N TYR A 223 -2.27 -19.00 13.88
CA TYR A 223 -1.44 -17.80 13.91
C TYR A 223 -2.29 -16.54 13.70
N MET A 224 -3.19 -16.51 12.72
CA MET A 224 -4.05 -15.36 12.46
C MET A 224 -5.00 -15.05 13.62
N ALA A 225 -5.62 -16.07 14.23
CA ALA A 225 -6.47 -15.90 15.41
C ALA A 225 -5.70 -15.32 16.60
N SER A 226 -4.44 -15.74 16.80
CA SER A 226 -3.57 -15.19 17.84
C SER A 226 -3.25 -13.72 17.59
N SER A 227 -2.93 -13.35 16.34
CA SER A 227 -2.70 -11.96 15.92
C SER A 227 -3.92 -11.07 16.21
N GLU A 228 -5.11 -11.51 15.79
CA GLU A 228 -6.37 -10.79 15.95
C GLU A 228 -6.77 -10.62 17.42
N SER A 229 -6.67 -11.68 18.22
CA SER A 229 -6.97 -11.66 19.66
C SER A 229 -6.14 -10.59 20.38
N ILE A 230 -4.83 -10.54 20.10
CA ILE A 230 -3.93 -9.54 20.69
C ILE A 230 -4.31 -8.12 20.23
N ALA A 231 -4.52 -7.92 18.92
CA ALA A 231 -4.81 -6.60 18.36
C ALA A 231 -6.14 -6.03 18.83
N THR A 232 -7.17 -6.86 18.93
CA THR A 232 -8.49 -6.45 19.44
C THR A 232 -8.42 -6.09 20.93
N GLY A 233 -7.62 -6.84 21.71
CA GLY A 233 -7.38 -6.63 23.13
C GLY A 233 -6.56 -5.39 23.51
N LEU A 234 -5.84 -4.77 22.57
CA LEU A 234 -5.02 -3.56 22.81
C LEU A 234 -5.82 -2.44 23.49
N GLN A 235 -5.25 -1.82 24.53
CA GLN A 235 -5.83 -0.69 25.25
C GLN A 235 -5.02 0.59 24.97
N PRO A 236 -5.35 1.36 23.92
CA PRO A 236 -4.62 2.59 23.61
C PRO A 236 -4.88 3.68 24.65
N THR A 237 -3.84 4.37 25.09
CA THR A 237 -3.87 5.41 26.12
C THR A 237 -3.92 6.83 25.56
N ASN A 238 -3.59 7.01 24.28
CA ASN A 238 -3.56 8.29 23.59
C ASN A 238 -4.03 8.15 22.13
N GLU A 239 -4.17 9.28 21.42
CA GLU A 239 -4.65 9.29 20.03
C GLU A 239 -3.69 8.55 19.09
N PHE A 240 -2.39 8.71 19.29
CA PHE A 240 -1.38 8.03 18.47
C PHE A 240 -1.47 6.50 18.58
N GLU A 241 -1.64 5.97 19.80
CA GLU A 241 -1.85 4.53 20.02
C GLU A 241 -3.19 4.05 19.45
N ARG A 242 -4.26 4.87 19.52
CA ARG A 242 -5.55 4.53 18.87
C ARG A 242 -5.39 4.36 17.37
N LEU A 243 -4.65 5.27 16.76
CA LEU A 243 -4.30 5.26 15.36
C LEU A 243 -3.46 4.01 15.01
N ILE A 244 -2.44 3.66 15.79
CA ILE A 244 -1.66 2.42 15.59
C ILE A 244 -2.52 1.17 15.70
N LYS A 245 -3.42 1.10 16.68
CA LYS A 245 -4.37 -0.02 16.81
C LYS A 245 -5.26 -0.15 15.57
N GLN A 246 -5.73 0.97 15.02
CA GLN A 246 -6.55 0.95 13.79
C GLN A 246 -5.75 0.43 12.59
N ASP A 247 -4.51 0.90 12.39
CA ASP A 247 -3.65 0.45 11.29
C ASP A 247 -3.32 -1.06 11.39
N LEU A 248 -3.04 -1.53 12.62
CA LEU A 248 -2.79 -2.95 12.88
C LEU A 248 -4.03 -3.81 12.56
N LEU A 249 -5.21 -3.41 13.05
CA LEU A 249 -6.45 -4.14 12.81
C LEU A 249 -6.81 -4.19 11.33
N TYR A 250 -6.60 -3.10 10.58
CA TYR A 250 -6.78 -3.10 9.14
C TYR A 250 -5.98 -4.25 8.48
N SER A 251 -4.68 -4.30 8.76
CA SER A 251 -3.76 -5.26 8.13
C SER A 251 -4.07 -6.71 8.54
N ILE A 252 -4.61 -6.90 9.74
CA ILE A 252 -5.08 -8.21 10.22
C ILE A 252 -6.34 -8.64 9.48
N TYR A 253 -7.34 -7.77 9.32
CA TYR A 253 -8.55 -8.10 8.58
C TYR A 253 -8.21 -8.50 7.13
N GLU A 254 -7.38 -7.72 6.45
CA GLU A 254 -6.88 -8.03 5.12
C GLU A 254 -6.21 -9.42 5.06
N SER A 255 -5.28 -9.70 5.98
CA SER A 255 -4.54 -10.97 5.99
C SER A 255 -5.43 -12.16 6.35
N SER A 256 -6.34 -12.00 7.32
CA SER A 256 -7.27 -13.04 7.76
C SER A 256 -8.27 -13.38 6.67
N MET A 257 -8.73 -12.36 5.94
CA MET A 257 -9.62 -12.53 4.79
C MET A 257 -8.93 -13.31 3.67
N LYS A 258 -7.70 -12.94 3.30
CA LYS A 258 -6.91 -13.66 2.30
C LYS A 258 -6.62 -15.11 2.72
N ALA A 259 -6.33 -15.35 4.00
CA ALA A 259 -6.16 -16.70 4.54
C ALA A 259 -7.47 -17.52 4.47
N ALA A 260 -8.61 -16.90 4.79
CA ALA A 260 -9.92 -17.55 4.70
C ALA A 260 -10.27 -17.92 3.25
N LEU A 261 -10.08 -16.99 2.30
CA LEU A 261 -10.25 -17.25 0.87
C LEU A 261 -9.36 -18.40 0.38
N GLY A 262 -8.07 -18.36 0.72
CA GLY A 262 -7.12 -19.42 0.35
C GLY A 262 -7.47 -20.79 0.95
N SER A 263 -8.26 -20.83 2.04
CA SER A 263 -8.74 -22.05 2.69
C SER A 263 -10.15 -22.46 2.25
N GLY A 264 -10.79 -21.72 1.33
CA GLY A 264 -12.16 -21.94 0.86
C GLY A 264 -13.25 -21.54 1.86
N GLU A 265 -12.92 -20.81 2.92
CA GLU A 265 -13.86 -20.36 3.96
C GLU A 265 -14.55 -19.04 3.55
N ILE A 266 -15.28 -19.07 2.44
CA ILE A 266 -15.86 -17.88 1.80
C ILE A 266 -16.76 -17.09 2.76
N ALA A 267 -17.61 -17.77 3.54
CA ALA A 267 -18.48 -17.12 4.53
C ALA A 267 -17.67 -16.35 5.59
N LYS A 268 -16.51 -16.87 6.01
CA LYS A 268 -15.65 -16.20 6.98
C LYS A 268 -14.95 -15.00 6.35
N ALA A 269 -14.46 -15.14 5.12
CA ALA A 269 -13.88 -14.02 4.36
C ALA A 269 -14.89 -12.87 4.22
N ARG A 270 -16.16 -13.18 3.92
CA ARG A 270 -17.25 -12.21 3.78
C ARG A 270 -17.57 -11.50 5.10
N GLU A 271 -17.57 -12.24 6.20
CA GLU A 271 -17.73 -11.66 7.54
C GLU A 271 -16.61 -10.64 7.83
N LEU A 272 -15.35 -11.03 7.59
CA LEU A 272 -14.17 -10.18 7.83
C LEU A 272 -14.19 -8.92 6.96
N ALA A 273 -14.44 -9.05 5.65
CA ALA A 273 -14.57 -7.92 4.72
C ALA A 273 -15.68 -6.94 5.14
N THR A 274 -16.82 -7.47 5.59
CA THR A 274 -17.93 -6.67 6.09
C THR A 274 -17.57 -5.93 7.39
N GLN A 275 -16.84 -6.59 8.30
CA GLN A 275 -16.35 -5.92 9.51
C GLN A 275 -15.33 -4.82 9.18
N GLN A 276 -14.43 -5.07 8.23
CA GLN A 276 -13.44 -4.10 7.77
C GLN A 276 -14.11 -2.86 7.18
N THR A 277 -15.06 -2.99 6.27
CA THR A 277 -15.81 -1.84 5.70
C THR A 277 -16.64 -1.09 6.73
N LYS A 278 -17.20 -1.76 7.75
CA LYS A 278 -17.86 -1.07 8.88
C LYS A 278 -16.88 -0.25 9.71
N ARG A 279 -15.67 -0.76 9.91
CA ARG A 279 -14.63 -0.09 10.70
C ARG A 279 -13.93 1.04 9.93
N PHE A 280 -13.82 0.88 8.62
CA PHE A 280 -13.16 1.82 7.70
C PHE A 280 -14.16 2.24 6.60
N PRO A 281 -15.21 3.02 6.93
CA PRO A 281 -16.36 3.25 6.04
C PRO A 281 -16.05 4.09 4.79
N PHE A 282 -14.86 4.67 4.71
CA PHE A 282 -14.40 5.52 3.59
C PHE A 282 -13.08 5.01 3.00
N ASP A 283 -12.69 3.77 3.31
CA ASP A 283 -11.45 3.19 2.81
C ASP A 283 -11.71 2.44 1.50
N VAL A 284 -11.03 2.86 0.44
CA VAL A 284 -11.20 2.34 -0.93
C VAL A 284 -10.86 0.85 -0.98
N ALA A 285 -9.73 0.47 -0.39
CA ALA A 285 -9.24 -0.90 -0.42
C ALA A 285 -10.16 -1.85 0.36
N ALA A 286 -10.69 -1.43 1.52
CA ALA A 286 -11.66 -2.24 2.26
C ALA A 286 -12.92 -2.59 1.44
N TYR A 287 -13.43 -1.64 0.64
CA TYR A 287 -14.59 -1.91 -0.24
C TYR A 287 -14.20 -2.71 -1.49
N PHE A 288 -12.99 -2.51 -2.01
CA PHE A 288 -12.47 -3.29 -3.12
C PHE A 288 -12.35 -4.77 -2.72
N GLU A 289 -11.73 -5.05 -1.58
CA GLU A 289 -11.58 -6.41 -1.03
C GLU A 289 -12.94 -7.06 -0.72
N LEU A 290 -13.93 -6.30 -0.23
CA LEU A 290 -15.30 -6.81 -0.10
C LEU A 290 -15.89 -7.21 -1.46
N GLY A 291 -15.60 -6.44 -2.51
CA GLY A 291 -15.96 -6.77 -3.89
C GLY A 291 -15.36 -8.10 -4.33
N GLU A 292 -14.05 -8.28 -4.16
CA GLU A 292 -13.34 -9.52 -4.49
C GLU A 292 -13.95 -10.73 -3.75
N VAL A 293 -14.20 -10.60 -2.44
CA VAL A 293 -14.84 -11.67 -1.66
C VAL A 293 -16.24 -11.99 -2.17
N CYS A 294 -17.02 -10.99 -2.60
CA CYS A 294 -18.35 -11.23 -3.15
C CYS A 294 -18.31 -11.90 -4.53
N VAL A 295 -17.28 -11.64 -5.34
CA VAL A 295 -17.04 -12.38 -6.59
C VAL A 295 -16.76 -13.84 -6.28
N GLU A 296 -15.87 -14.12 -5.33
CA GLU A 296 -15.56 -15.50 -4.89
C GLU A 296 -16.78 -16.22 -4.29
N ASP A 297 -17.71 -15.49 -3.67
CA ASP A 297 -19.00 -16.03 -3.17
C ASP A 297 -20.09 -16.15 -4.26
N GLY A 298 -19.79 -15.75 -5.50
CA GLY A 298 -20.74 -15.77 -6.62
C GLY A 298 -21.86 -14.72 -6.54
N ASP A 299 -21.81 -13.81 -5.57
CA ASP A 299 -22.78 -12.73 -5.39
C ASP A 299 -22.35 -11.49 -6.17
N THR A 300 -22.48 -11.59 -7.50
CA THR A 300 -22.08 -10.54 -8.44
C THR A 300 -22.79 -9.20 -8.18
N ARG A 301 -23.99 -9.22 -7.62
CA ARG A 301 -24.73 -8.01 -7.24
C ARG A 301 -24.06 -7.28 -6.08
N ALA A 302 -23.71 -8.00 -5.01
CA ALA A 302 -22.99 -7.40 -3.89
C ALA A 302 -21.60 -6.93 -4.31
N ALA A 303 -20.92 -7.70 -5.16
CA ALA A 303 -19.61 -7.34 -5.72
C ALA A 303 -19.65 -6.02 -6.49
N ALA A 304 -20.59 -5.87 -7.45
CA ALA A 304 -20.77 -4.63 -8.21
C ALA A 304 -20.97 -3.42 -7.28
N SER A 305 -21.82 -3.57 -6.26
CA SER A 305 -22.08 -2.50 -5.28
C SER A 305 -20.83 -2.12 -4.48
N ALA A 306 -20.04 -3.11 -4.05
CA ALA A 306 -18.81 -2.88 -3.28
C ALA A 306 -17.72 -2.21 -4.14
N PHE A 307 -17.45 -2.71 -5.35
CA PHE A 307 -16.52 -2.08 -6.28
C PHE A 307 -16.94 -0.67 -6.68
N HIS A 308 -18.23 -0.45 -6.97
CA HIS A 308 -18.73 0.88 -7.28
C HIS A 308 -18.50 1.86 -6.11
N ARG A 309 -18.71 1.43 -4.85
CA ARG A 309 -18.40 2.25 -3.68
C ARG A 309 -16.91 2.55 -3.55
N ALA A 310 -16.04 1.56 -3.78
CA ALA A 310 -14.59 1.77 -3.81
C ALA A 310 -14.24 2.87 -4.83
N ALA A 311 -14.78 2.79 -6.05
CA ALA A 311 -14.57 3.80 -7.08
C ALA A 311 -15.06 5.20 -6.64
N MET A 312 -16.21 5.30 -5.99
CA MET A 312 -16.77 6.56 -5.51
C MET A 312 -15.95 7.24 -4.40
N PHE A 313 -15.10 6.50 -3.67
CA PHE A 313 -14.20 7.08 -2.67
C PHE A 313 -12.91 7.67 -3.27
N GLY A 314 -12.67 7.48 -4.56
CA GLY A 314 -11.50 8.01 -5.25
C GLY A 314 -10.26 7.12 -5.09
N PRO A 315 -9.06 7.65 -5.36
CA PRO A 315 -7.87 6.84 -5.48
C PRO A 315 -7.36 6.31 -4.13
N PRO A 316 -6.57 5.22 -4.13
CA PRO A 316 -6.01 4.56 -5.31
C PRO A 316 -6.96 3.57 -6.00
N GLY A 317 -6.77 3.36 -7.31
CA GLY A 317 -7.43 2.27 -8.04
C GLY A 317 -8.87 2.53 -8.49
N THR A 318 -9.28 3.80 -8.61
CA THR A 318 -10.66 4.17 -9.03
C THR A 318 -11.04 3.60 -10.39
N ALA A 319 -10.15 3.69 -11.38
CA ALA A 319 -10.38 3.10 -12.71
C ALA A 319 -10.58 1.58 -12.60
N HIS A 320 -9.73 0.89 -11.84
CA HIS A 320 -9.82 -0.56 -11.63
C HIS A 320 -11.14 -0.95 -10.95
N ALA A 321 -11.56 -0.21 -9.94
CA ALA A 321 -12.84 -0.44 -9.25
C ALA A 321 -14.05 -0.24 -10.19
N TYR A 322 -14.04 0.77 -11.06
CA TYR A 322 -15.08 0.91 -12.09
C TYR A 322 -15.08 -0.26 -13.08
N PHE A 323 -13.91 -0.69 -13.54
CA PHE A 323 -13.79 -1.85 -14.43
C PHE A 323 -14.35 -3.12 -13.79
N MET A 324 -13.97 -3.43 -12.54
CA MET A 324 -14.49 -4.60 -11.80
C MET A 324 -16.00 -4.52 -11.56
N SER A 325 -16.53 -3.32 -11.30
CA SER A 325 -17.98 -3.11 -11.23
C SER A 325 -18.66 -3.39 -12.58
N ALA A 326 -18.04 -3.02 -13.71
CA ALA A 326 -18.56 -3.29 -15.04
C ALA A 326 -18.65 -4.79 -15.32
N GLN A 327 -17.59 -5.55 -14.99
CA GLN A 327 -17.58 -7.01 -15.09
C GLN A 327 -18.79 -7.62 -14.38
N CYS A 328 -18.98 -7.24 -13.12
CA CYS A 328 -20.08 -7.75 -12.31
C CYS A 328 -21.47 -7.37 -12.90
N TYR A 329 -21.62 -6.19 -13.51
CA TYR A 329 -22.87 -5.81 -14.18
C TYR A 329 -23.11 -6.56 -15.49
N ARG A 330 -22.05 -6.88 -16.24
CA ARG A 330 -22.13 -7.74 -17.43
C ARG A 330 -22.62 -9.14 -17.06
N ASP A 331 -22.05 -9.73 -16.01
CA ASP A 331 -22.47 -11.06 -15.51
C ASP A 331 -23.95 -11.09 -15.05
N GLN A 332 -24.48 -9.94 -14.64
CA GLN A 332 -25.89 -9.76 -14.27
C GLN A 332 -26.82 -9.49 -15.48
N ASN A 333 -26.29 -9.48 -16.71
CA ASN A 333 -26.99 -9.05 -17.92
C ASN A 333 -27.55 -7.62 -17.82
N LEU A 334 -26.77 -6.70 -17.24
CA LEU A 334 -27.11 -5.26 -17.09
C LEU A 334 -26.19 -4.37 -17.94
N PRO A 335 -26.23 -4.48 -19.28
CA PRO A 335 -25.24 -3.88 -20.19
C PRO A 335 -25.15 -2.35 -20.06
N THR A 336 -26.26 -1.65 -19.85
CA THR A 336 -26.24 -0.20 -19.66
C THR A 336 -25.44 0.24 -18.42
N HIS A 337 -25.46 -0.56 -17.34
CA HIS A 337 -24.69 -0.25 -16.13
C HIS A 337 -23.20 -0.53 -16.36
N ALA A 338 -22.88 -1.64 -17.04
CA ALA A 338 -21.51 -1.98 -17.41
C ALA A 338 -20.90 -0.90 -18.33
N LEU A 339 -21.58 -0.49 -19.41
CA LEU A 339 -21.14 0.59 -20.31
C LEU A 339 -20.83 1.89 -19.56
N ARG A 340 -21.67 2.29 -18.60
CA ARG A 340 -21.44 3.50 -17.80
C ARG A 340 -20.21 3.38 -16.91
N CYS A 341 -19.95 2.20 -16.36
CA CYS A 341 -18.75 1.96 -15.55
C CYS A 341 -17.49 1.94 -16.41
N LEU A 342 -17.55 1.38 -17.62
CA LEU A 342 -16.42 1.39 -18.58
C LEU A 342 -16.09 2.82 -19.06
N ASP A 343 -17.10 3.64 -19.40
CA ASP A 343 -16.89 5.07 -19.70
C ASP A 343 -16.26 5.80 -18.50
N ALA A 344 -16.74 5.55 -17.28
CA ALA A 344 -16.17 6.15 -16.08
C ALA A 344 -14.71 5.70 -15.84
N CYS A 345 -14.40 4.42 -16.07
CA CYS A 345 -13.05 3.87 -16.02
C CYS A 345 -12.12 4.63 -16.98
N LEU A 346 -12.50 4.76 -18.26
CA LEU A 346 -11.70 5.41 -19.30
C LEU A 346 -11.54 6.93 -19.08
N ARG A 347 -12.47 7.59 -18.39
CA ARG A 347 -12.30 9.00 -17.98
C ARG A 347 -11.26 9.18 -16.89
N VAL A 348 -11.10 8.18 -16.02
CA VAL A 348 -10.10 8.19 -14.94
C VAL A 348 -8.74 7.78 -15.51
N ASP A 349 -8.71 6.71 -16.30
CA ASP A 349 -7.53 6.19 -16.98
C ASP A 349 -7.80 5.92 -18.47
N GLU A 350 -7.36 6.85 -19.31
CA GLU A 350 -7.50 6.77 -20.77
C GLU A 350 -6.68 5.62 -21.39
N LEU A 351 -5.76 5.03 -20.64
CA LEU A 351 -4.90 3.92 -21.08
C LEU A 351 -5.42 2.56 -20.60
N ALA A 352 -6.62 2.48 -20.00
CA ALA A 352 -7.21 1.22 -19.55
C ALA A 352 -7.66 0.36 -20.73
N ILE A 353 -6.72 -0.37 -21.36
CA ILE A 353 -6.94 -1.17 -22.57
C ILE A 353 -8.10 -2.16 -22.39
N SER A 354 -8.13 -2.92 -21.29
CA SER A 354 -9.20 -3.88 -21.01
C SER A 354 -10.58 -3.23 -20.96
N ALA A 355 -10.68 -1.99 -20.45
CA ALA A 355 -11.95 -1.27 -20.41
C ALA A 355 -12.36 -0.76 -21.80
N SER A 356 -11.39 -0.34 -22.63
CA SER A 356 -11.63 0.06 -24.01
C SER A 356 -12.15 -1.11 -24.86
N ASP A 357 -11.47 -2.26 -24.78
CA ASP A 357 -11.84 -3.46 -25.54
C ASP A 357 -13.25 -3.92 -25.17
N GLU A 358 -13.55 -3.98 -23.87
CA GLU A 358 -14.87 -4.42 -23.41
C GLU A 358 -15.98 -3.41 -23.71
N LEU A 359 -15.66 -2.11 -23.73
CA LEU A 359 -16.63 -1.08 -24.13
C LEU A 359 -17.03 -1.26 -25.59
N GLU A 360 -16.07 -1.55 -26.47
CA GLU A 360 -16.32 -1.79 -27.90
C GLU A 360 -17.18 -3.04 -28.10
N GLU A 361 -16.82 -4.15 -27.46
CA GLU A 361 -17.58 -5.41 -27.53
C GLU A 361 -19.03 -5.21 -27.06
N LEU A 362 -19.22 -4.59 -25.88
CA LEU A 362 -20.54 -4.42 -25.30
C LEU A 362 -21.39 -3.38 -26.07
N ALA A 363 -20.77 -2.36 -26.67
CA ALA A 363 -21.46 -1.41 -27.53
C ALA A 363 -21.97 -2.08 -28.82
N ASP A 364 -21.18 -2.98 -29.40
CA ASP A 364 -21.56 -3.78 -30.57
C ASP A 364 -22.76 -4.70 -30.28
N GLU A 365 -22.80 -5.30 -29.08
CA GLU A 365 -23.91 -6.15 -28.65
C GLU A 365 -25.18 -5.35 -28.31
N ALA A 366 -25.04 -4.27 -27.53
CA ALA A 366 -26.16 -3.49 -27.02
C ALA A 366 -26.80 -2.60 -28.11
N PHE A 367 -26.02 -2.18 -29.10
CA PHE A 367 -26.47 -1.29 -30.15
C PHE A 367 -26.05 -1.79 -31.55
N PRO A 368 -26.62 -2.91 -32.03
CA PRO A 368 -26.26 -3.45 -33.35
C PRO A 368 -26.48 -2.43 -34.49
N PHE A 369 -27.44 -1.52 -34.32
CA PHE A 369 -27.69 -0.45 -35.27
C PHE A 369 -26.53 0.57 -35.37
N LEU A 370 -25.81 0.83 -34.28
CA LEU A 370 -24.63 1.71 -34.30
C LEU A 370 -23.50 1.06 -35.09
N ARG A 371 -23.39 -0.27 -35.06
CA ARG A 371 -22.48 -1.04 -35.91
C ARG A 371 -22.84 -0.95 -37.39
N GLU A 372 -24.13 -1.04 -37.70
CA GLU A 372 -24.66 -0.88 -39.07
C GLU A 372 -24.44 0.55 -39.59
N CYS A 373 -24.66 1.56 -38.75
CA CYS A 373 -24.34 2.95 -39.07
C CYS A 373 -22.82 3.20 -39.17
N GLY A 374 -22.01 2.59 -38.31
CA GLY A 374 -20.54 2.70 -38.31
C GLY A 374 -19.90 2.12 -39.57
N LYS A 375 -20.39 0.97 -40.05
CA LYS A 375 -20.00 0.40 -41.36
C LYS A 375 -20.36 1.32 -42.54
N ASN A 376 -21.42 2.12 -42.41
CA ASN A 376 -21.78 3.13 -43.40
C ASN A 376 -20.96 4.43 -43.24
N MET A 377 -20.41 4.72 -42.06
CA MET A 377 -19.58 5.91 -41.79
C MET A 377 -18.07 5.68 -41.98
N SER A 378 -17.57 4.45 -41.94
CA SER A 378 -16.16 4.16 -42.26
C SER A 378 -15.80 4.44 -43.73
N GLY A 379 -16.79 4.62 -44.61
CA GLY A 379 -16.61 5.20 -45.94
C GLY A 379 -16.48 6.74 -45.97
N LEU A 380 -16.68 7.42 -44.85
CA LEU A 380 -16.65 8.88 -44.72
C LEU A 380 -15.49 9.40 -43.85
N ILE A 381 -14.82 8.53 -43.08
CA ILE A 381 -13.61 8.91 -42.33
C ILE A 381 -12.41 8.63 -43.24
N PRO A 382 -11.67 9.66 -43.70
CA PRO A 382 -10.53 9.47 -44.58
C PRO A 382 -9.46 8.61 -43.87
N ASP A 383 -8.96 7.64 -44.62
CA ASP A 383 -7.98 6.64 -44.17
C ASP A 383 -6.74 7.31 -43.55
N ARG A 384 -6.52 7.04 -42.25
CA ARG A 384 -5.34 7.52 -41.50
C ARG A 384 -4.04 6.84 -41.95
N SER A 385 -4.08 5.88 -42.89
CA SER A 385 -2.89 5.30 -43.49
C SER A 385 -2.05 6.29 -44.32
N THR A 386 -2.56 7.49 -44.61
CA THR A 386 -1.85 8.51 -45.41
C THR A 386 -0.92 9.45 -44.63
N THR A 387 -0.72 9.29 -43.30
CA THR A 387 0.26 10.10 -42.54
C THR A 387 1.67 9.49 -42.47
N THR A 388 2.10 8.74 -43.48
CA THR A 388 3.53 8.46 -43.71
C THR A 388 4.10 9.54 -44.62
N ASN A 389 4.67 10.60 -44.03
CA ASN A 389 5.77 11.43 -44.57
C ASN A 389 5.94 12.70 -43.69
N LEU A 390 6.46 12.53 -42.47
CA LEU A 390 7.03 13.62 -41.68
C LEU A 390 8.34 13.16 -41.01
N GLU A 391 9.12 12.31 -41.69
CA GLU A 391 10.54 12.10 -41.38
C GLU A 391 11.36 13.00 -42.30
N GLY A 392 11.70 14.19 -41.81
CA GLY A 392 12.48 15.14 -42.60
C GLY A 392 12.57 16.54 -41.99
N ALA A 393 12.87 16.62 -40.69
CA ALA A 393 13.58 17.75 -40.04
C ALA A 393 13.46 17.64 -38.51
N ILE A 394 14.39 16.92 -37.87
CA ILE A 394 15.20 17.34 -36.70
C ILE A 394 16.51 16.56 -36.76
#